data_AF-A0A182ERE2-F1
#
_entry.id   AF-A0A182ERE2-F1
#
_cell.length_a   1.000
_cell.length_b   1.000
_cell.length_c   1.000
_cell.angle_alpha   90.00
_cell.angle_beta   90.00
_cell.angle_gamma   90.00
#
_symmetry.space_group_name_H-M   'P 1'
#
loop_
_entity.id
_entity.type
_entity.pdbx_description
1 polymer ?
#
loop_
_entity_poly.entity_id
_entity_poly.type
_entity_poly.pdbx_seq_one_letter_code
_entity_poly.pdbx_strand_id
1 'polypeptide(L)'
;MSDTVGCSRLFLLIGIMISLIIDSGCKNPTGAETVQPFHSSTSWQHNHRNYTHFKMITNEESSIAIDSSKYPLARKDDSIVDDYHGIKVADPYRWLEDPDSNETKEFVQKLNSISQPFISSSPIKDKLQKRLTELWNYEKFGCSSKHGDYYYYFHNSGLQNQSVLYRQKTLLGKSEVFLDPNKLSEDGTTSMNIQSFTNDGSILAYGVSEKGSDWVTLKGDFAV
;
A
#
# COMPACT_ATOMS: atom_id res chain seq x y z
N MET A 1 -4.35 4.19 28.71
CA MET A 1 -4.84 4.94 27.55
C MET A 1 -3.68 5.77 27.03
N SER A 2 -2.92 5.22 26.09
CA SER A 2 -1.71 5.86 25.54
C SER A 2 -1.49 5.33 24.12
N ASP A 3 -1.93 6.13 23.15
CA ASP A 3 -1.43 6.33 21.79
C ASP A 3 -0.57 5.23 21.15
N THR A 4 -1.22 4.15 20.69
CA THR A 4 -0.64 3.19 19.72
C THR A 4 -0.93 3.55 18.25
N VAL A 5 -1.59 4.68 17.99
CA VAL A 5 -2.12 5.07 16.66
C VAL A 5 -1.01 5.53 15.69
N GLY A 6 0.17 5.92 16.19
CA GLY A 6 1.27 6.43 15.38
C GLY A 6 2.13 5.38 14.67
N CYS A 7 2.08 4.11 15.09
CA CYS A 7 3.01 3.08 14.60
C CYS A 7 2.53 2.39 13.31
N SER A 8 1.22 2.20 13.14
CA SER A 8 0.67 1.42 12.01
C SER A 8 0.53 2.21 10.70
N ARG A 9 0.52 3.55 10.72
CA ARG A 9 0.41 4.37 9.50
C ARG A 9 1.73 4.55 8.72
N LEU A 10 2.85 4.06 9.25
CA LEU A 10 4.17 4.27 8.64
C LEU A 10 4.76 3.04 7.94
N PHE A 11 4.28 1.83 8.25
CA PHE A 11 4.77 0.61 7.61
C PHE A 11 4.36 0.47 6.14
N LEU A 12 3.27 1.11 5.70
CA LEU A 12 2.85 1.05 4.29
C LEU A 12 3.66 1.94 3.34
N LEU A 13 4.40 2.93 3.86
CA LEU A 13 5.15 3.90 3.05
C LEU A 13 6.63 3.55 2.87
N ILE A 14 7.17 2.62 3.66
CA ILE A 14 8.56 2.17 3.55
C ILE A 14 8.70 1.06 2.49
N GLY A 15 7.64 0.28 2.23
CA GLY A 15 7.64 -0.82 1.26
C GLY A 15 7.72 -0.43 -0.22
N ILE A 16 7.42 0.83 -0.59
CA ILE A 16 7.41 1.26 -2.00
C ILE A 16 8.74 1.92 -2.41
N MET A 17 9.56 2.39 -1.47
CA MET A 17 10.80 3.12 -1.78
C MET A 17 12.04 2.24 -1.95
N ILE A 18 12.01 0.97 -1.54
CA ILE A 18 13.17 0.05 -1.66
C ILE A 18 13.26 -0.59 -3.06
N SER A 19 12.18 -0.62 -3.84
CA SER A 19 12.21 -1.21 -5.20
C SER A 19 12.80 -0.31 -6.29
N LEU A 20 13.17 0.94 -5.99
CA LEU A 20 13.69 1.90 -6.98
C LEU A 20 15.21 2.14 -6.93
N ILE A 21 15.96 1.41 -6.10
CA ILE A 21 17.42 1.58 -5.98
C ILE A 21 18.22 0.42 -6.61
N ILE A 22 17.59 -0.65 -7.12
CA ILE A 22 18.31 -1.80 -7.69
C ILE A 22 18.46 -1.75 -9.23
N ASP A 23 17.82 -0.81 -9.94
CA ASP A 23 17.85 -0.80 -11.42
C ASP A 23 18.83 0.21 -12.04
N SER A 24 19.96 0.46 -11.37
CA SER A 24 21.06 1.27 -11.89
C SER A 24 22.35 0.47 -11.91
N GLY A 25 22.41 -0.58 -12.73
CA GLY A 25 23.62 -1.40 -12.76
C GLY A 25 23.67 -2.57 -13.72
N CYS A 26 23.13 -2.47 -14.94
CA CYS A 26 23.43 -3.45 -16.00
C CYS A 26 23.43 -2.78 -17.38
N LYS A 27 24.58 -2.24 -17.80
CA LYS A 27 24.88 -2.08 -19.24
C LYS A 27 25.62 -3.32 -19.68
N ASN A 28 25.07 -4.07 -20.63
CA ASN A 28 25.88 -4.91 -21.48
C ASN A 28 25.65 -4.60 -22.97
N PRO A 29 26.69 -4.79 -23.79
CA PRO A 29 26.86 -4.15 -25.09
C PRO A 29 26.29 -5.03 -26.20
N THR A 30 26.38 -4.50 -27.43
CA THR A 30 26.07 -5.12 -28.74
C THR A 30 24.65 -4.84 -29.26
N GLY A 31 24.63 -4.15 -30.41
CA GLY A 31 23.42 -3.83 -31.14
C GLY A 31 22.94 -4.99 -31.99
N ALA A 32 21.62 -5.11 -32.11
CA ALA A 32 20.94 -5.66 -33.27
C ALA A 32 19.49 -5.16 -33.24
N GLU A 33 19.10 -4.45 -34.30
CA GLU A 33 17.71 -4.15 -34.63
C GLU A 33 16.94 -5.44 -34.89
N THR A 34 15.69 -5.52 -34.45
CA THR A 34 14.71 -6.40 -35.09
C THR A 34 13.35 -5.71 -35.13
N VAL A 35 12.76 -5.76 -36.31
CA VAL A 35 11.65 -4.95 -36.80
C VAL A 35 10.46 -5.88 -37.07
N GLN A 36 9.32 -5.58 -36.41
CA GLN A 36 7.91 -5.76 -36.84
C GLN A 36 7.28 -7.18 -36.82
N PRO A 37 5.93 -7.33 -36.95
CA PRO A 37 4.84 -6.67 -36.23
C PRO A 37 3.71 -7.65 -35.82
N PHE A 38 2.80 -7.25 -34.92
CA PHE A 38 1.43 -7.80 -34.93
C PHE A 38 0.42 -6.69 -34.60
N HIS A 39 -0.42 -6.37 -35.59
CA HIS A 39 -1.51 -5.42 -35.47
C HIS A 39 -2.73 -6.10 -34.82
N SER A 40 -3.34 -5.44 -33.83
CA SER A 40 -4.78 -5.55 -33.61
C SER A 40 -5.35 -4.15 -33.38
N SER A 41 -6.18 -3.75 -34.33
CA SER A 41 -6.81 -2.45 -34.47
C SER A 41 -7.89 -2.20 -33.41
N THR A 42 -7.75 -1.13 -32.66
CA THR A 42 -8.90 -0.33 -32.22
C THR A 42 -8.56 1.14 -32.42
N SER A 43 -9.17 1.72 -33.44
CA SER A 43 -9.09 3.13 -33.80
C SER A 43 -9.76 3.97 -32.71
N TRP A 44 -8.98 4.65 -31.89
CA TRP A 44 -9.45 5.78 -31.11
C TRP A 44 -9.13 7.07 -31.89
N GLN A 45 -10.19 7.76 -32.28
CA GLN A 45 -10.12 9.06 -32.93
C GLN A 45 -9.29 10.02 -32.06
N HIS A 46 -8.29 10.63 -32.68
CA HIS A 46 -7.44 11.66 -32.09
C HIS A 46 -8.31 12.84 -31.64
N ASN A 47 -8.56 12.95 -30.34
CA ASN A 47 -9.00 14.20 -29.75
C ASN A 47 -7.75 14.95 -29.31
N HIS A 48 -7.36 15.95 -30.08
CA HIS A 48 -6.26 16.86 -29.76
C HIS A 48 -6.62 17.68 -28.52
N ARG A 49 -6.51 17.08 -27.32
CA ARG A 49 -6.43 17.85 -26.09
C ARG A 49 -5.06 18.48 -26.04
N ASN A 50 -5.04 19.81 -25.98
CA ASN A 50 -3.86 20.60 -25.67
C ASN A 50 -3.26 20.10 -24.35
N TYR A 51 -2.25 19.23 -24.44
CA TYR A 51 -1.39 18.94 -23.30
C TYR A 51 -0.62 20.24 -23.03
N THR A 52 -1.07 20.99 -22.03
CA THR A 52 -0.22 21.99 -21.39
C THR A 52 1.04 21.26 -20.97
N HIS A 53 2.14 21.60 -21.62
CA HIS A 53 3.48 21.12 -21.28
C HIS A 53 3.65 21.34 -19.78
N PHE A 54 3.64 20.26 -18.99
CA PHE A 54 3.96 20.34 -17.57
C PHE A 54 5.43 20.70 -17.53
N LYS A 55 5.70 22.01 -17.48
CA LYS A 55 7.06 22.55 -17.39
C LYS A 55 7.61 21.99 -16.09
N MET A 56 8.46 20.97 -16.20
CA MET A 56 9.24 20.48 -15.07
C MET A 56 9.89 21.73 -14.47
N ILE A 57 9.51 22.05 -13.23
CA ILE A 57 10.21 23.08 -12.46
C ILE A 57 11.56 22.45 -12.11
N THR A 58 12.47 22.42 -13.08
CA THR A 58 13.90 22.23 -12.84
C THR A 58 14.43 23.61 -12.54
N ASN A 59 14.40 24.02 -11.27
CA ASN A 59 15.25 25.09 -10.72
C ASN A 59 14.93 25.25 -9.23
N GLU A 60 15.38 24.29 -8.45
CA GLU A 60 15.91 24.45 -7.10
C GLU A 60 16.59 23.12 -6.79
N GLU A 61 17.92 23.12 -6.62
CA GLU A 61 18.61 21.98 -6.02
C GLU A 61 17.90 21.67 -4.71
N SER A 62 17.55 20.40 -4.47
CA SER A 62 16.89 20.01 -3.23
C SER A 62 17.81 20.35 -2.06
N SER A 63 17.54 21.44 -1.37
CA SER A 63 18.31 21.92 -0.21
C SER A 63 18.11 21.06 1.05
N ILE A 64 17.29 20.02 0.93
CA ILE A 64 16.95 19.11 2.03
C ILE A 64 17.98 17.97 2.01
N ALA A 65 19.00 18.11 2.85
CA ALA A 65 19.98 17.05 3.13
C ALA A 65 19.89 16.65 4.62
N ILE A 66 19.89 15.35 4.88
CA ILE A 66 20.04 14.84 6.25
C ILE A 66 21.55 14.71 6.50
N ASP A 67 22.04 15.47 7.48
CA ASP A 67 23.42 15.28 7.94
C ASP A 67 23.57 13.87 8.53
N SER A 68 24.49 13.10 7.97
CA SER A 68 24.82 11.74 8.41
C SER A 68 25.17 11.65 9.90
N SER A 69 25.67 12.74 10.50
CA SER A 69 25.99 12.82 11.93
C SER A 69 24.76 12.75 12.83
N LYS A 70 23.55 12.99 12.28
CA LYS A 70 22.28 12.97 13.02
C LYS A 70 21.65 11.58 13.11
N TYR A 71 22.13 10.59 12.36
CA TYR A 71 21.58 9.24 12.46
C TYR A 71 21.87 8.63 13.82
N PRO A 72 20.89 7.94 14.45
CA PRO A 72 21.13 7.26 15.70
C PRO A 72 22.18 6.17 15.49
N LEU A 73 23.17 6.13 16.37
CA LEU A 73 24.12 5.03 16.40
C LEU A 73 23.37 3.75 16.81
N ALA A 74 23.32 2.78 15.92
CA ALA A 74 22.88 1.43 16.23
C ALA A 74 24.01 0.72 16.99
N ARG A 75 23.69 0.14 18.16
CA ARG A 75 24.65 -0.71 18.86
C ARG A 75 25.04 -1.88 17.95
N LYS A 76 26.34 -2.15 17.87
CA LYS A 76 26.86 -3.37 17.25
C LYS A 76 27.13 -4.40 18.33
N ASP A 77 26.66 -5.61 18.09
CA ASP A 77 26.95 -6.78 18.90
C ASP A 77 27.83 -7.75 18.13
N ASP A 78 29.13 -7.48 18.10
CA ASP A 78 30.10 -8.29 17.35
C ASP A 78 30.26 -9.72 17.92
N SER A 79 29.58 -10.05 19.01
CA SER A 79 29.56 -11.41 19.59
C SER A 79 28.65 -12.38 18.85
N ILE A 80 27.71 -11.88 18.03
CA ILE A 80 26.76 -12.71 17.28
C ILE A 80 27.36 -13.12 15.94
N VAL A 81 27.77 -14.39 15.85
CA VAL A 81 28.35 -15.00 14.64
C VAL A 81 27.76 -16.39 14.44
N ASP A 82 27.09 -16.57 13.31
CA ASP A 82 26.55 -17.86 12.89
C ASP A 82 27.59 -18.64 12.06
N ASP A 83 27.47 -19.97 12.02
CA ASP A 83 28.26 -20.84 11.16
C ASP A 83 27.35 -21.52 10.13
N TYR A 84 27.53 -21.15 8.87
CA TYR A 84 26.83 -21.74 7.74
C TYR A 84 27.80 -22.61 6.94
N HIS A 85 27.74 -23.92 7.14
CA HIS A 85 28.56 -24.90 6.41
C HIS A 85 30.08 -24.66 6.52
N GLY A 86 30.56 -24.26 7.69
CA GLY A 86 31.96 -23.92 7.95
C GLY A 86 32.31 -22.46 7.67
N ILE A 87 31.37 -21.64 7.19
CA ILE A 87 31.57 -20.22 6.92
C ILE A 87 30.98 -19.40 8.07
N LYS A 88 31.82 -18.63 8.75
CA LYS A 88 31.41 -17.72 9.82
C LYS A 88 30.80 -16.45 9.24
N VAL A 89 29.59 -16.09 9.66
CA VAL A 89 28.86 -14.89 9.22
C VAL A 89 28.42 -14.10 10.45
N ALA A 90 28.92 -12.88 10.60
CA ALA A 90 28.57 -12.00 11.71
C ALA A 90 27.24 -11.28 11.46
N ASP A 91 26.40 -11.20 12.49
CA ASP A 91 25.15 -10.44 12.47
C ASP A 91 25.07 -9.46 13.65
N PRO A 92 25.82 -8.34 13.58
CA PRO A 92 25.97 -7.41 14.69
C PRO A 92 24.69 -6.66 15.08
N TYR A 93 23.62 -6.80 14.29
CA TYR A 93 22.34 -6.11 14.53
C TYR A 93 21.19 -7.07 14.77
N ARG A 94 21.47 -8.33 15.10
CA ARG A 94 20.48 -9.36 15.47
C ARG A 94 19.43 -8.88 16.49
N TRP A 95 19.81 -7.96 17.39
CA TRP A 95 18.89 -7.37 18.37
C TRP A 95 17.70 -6.62 17.74
N LEU A 96 17.83 -6.12 16.50
CA LEU A 96 16.73 -5.49 15.76
C LEU A 96 15.66 -6.49 15.30
N GLU A 97 15.95 -7.80 15.34
CA GLU A 97 14.97 -8.84 15.00
C GLU A 97 13.91 -9.05 16.09
N ASP A 98 14.14 -8.54 17.31
CA ASP A 98 13.11 -8.48 18.33
C ASP A 98 12.35 -7.13 18.23
N PRO A 99 11.15 -7.11 17.62
CA PRO A 99 10.35 -5.90 17.49
C PRO A 99 9.75 -5.43 18.83
N ASP A 100 9.72 -6.29 19.84
CA ASP A 100 9.10 -6.00 21.12
C ASP A 100 10.07 -5.41 22.14
N SER A 101 11.37 -5.54 21.91
CA SER A 101 12.40 -4.95 22.76
C SER A 101 12.29 -3.42 22.82
N ASN A 102 12.60 -2.85 23.99
CA ASN A 102 12.64 -1.40 24.15
C ASN A 102 13.75 -0.77 23.28
N GLU A 103 14.89 -1.46 23.11
CA GLU A 103 16.01 -0.97 22.30
C GLU A 103 15.58 -0.77 20.84
N THR A 104 14.90 -1.76 20.24
CA THR A 104 14.37 -1.67 18.86
C THR A 104 13.33 -0.57 18.74
N LYS A 105 12.36 -0.51 19.66
CA LYS A 105 11.31 0.50 19.67
C LYS A 105 11.88 1.92 19.72
N GLU A 106 12.84 2.17 20.61
CA GLU A 106 13.52 3.47 20.70
C GLU A 106 14.34 3.80 19.45
N PHE A 107 15.03 2.80 18.87
CA PHE A 107 15.81 3.00 17.66
C PHE A 107 14.92 3.39 16.46
N VAL A 108 13.80 2.69 16.26
CA VAL A 108 12.80 3.02 15.23
C VAL A 108 12.22 4.41 15.46
N GLN A 109 11.90 4.78 16.71
CA GLN A 109 11.43 6.13 17.03
C GLN A 109 12.45 7.21 16.65
N LYS A 110 13.73 7.02 16.98
CA LYS A 110 14.81 7.96 16.61
C LYS A 110 14.93 8.12 15.10
N LEU A 111 14.83 7.03 14.33
CA LEU A 111 14.81 7.09 12.87
C LEU A 111 13.59 7.85 12.34
N ASN A 112 12.41 7.62 12.90
CA ASN A 112 11.19 8.33 12.53
C ASN A 112 11.26 9.83 12.86
N SER A 113 11.90 10.20 13.97
CA SER A 113 12.13 11.60 14.34
C SER A 113 13.05 12.35 13.37
N ILE A 114 13.83 11.64 12.55
CA ILE A 114 14.66 12.23 11.50
C ILE A 114 13.89 12.27 10.17
N SER A 115 13.23 11.17 9.80
CA SER A 115 12.56 11.05 8.50
C SER A 115 11.29 11.90 8.39
N GLN A 116 10.49 11.99 9.46
CA GLN A 116 9.21 12.72 9.44
C GLN A 116 9.40 14.23 9.19
N PRO A 117 10.30 14.95 9.89
CA PRO A 117 10.57 16.35 9.59
C PRO A 117 11.18 16.55 8.21
N PHE A 118 12.06 15.65 7.76
CA PHE A 118 12.66 15.73 6.42
C PHE A 118 11.58 15.67 5.33
N ILE A 119 10.69 14.68 5.38
CA ILE A 119 9.57 14.56 4.42
C ILE A 119 8.64 15.77 4.54
N SER A 120 8.35 16.21 5.77
CA SER A 120 7.42 17.32 6.03
C SER A 120 7.98 18.70 5.67
N SER A 121 9.31 18.86 5.59
CA SER A 121 9.96 20.08 5.11
C SER A 121 9.87 20.28 3.60
N SER A 122 9.42 19.27 2.84
CA SER A 122 9.28 19.37 1.39
C SER A 122 8.21 20.41 1.01
N PRO A 123 8.56 21.47 0.26
CA PRO A 123 7.63 22.55 -0.09
C PRO A 123 6.52 22.12 -1.05
N ILE A 124 6.63 20.92 -1.64
CA ILE A 124 5.68 20.36 -2.59
C ILE A 124 4.79 19.26 -1.99
N LYS A 125 5.06 18.78 -0.76
CA LYS A 125 4.34 17.66 -0.13
C LYS A 125 2.83 17.89 -0.13
N ASP A 126 2.38 19.04 0.35
CA ASP A 126 0.95 19.33 0.47
C ASP A 126 0.28 19.50 -0.90
N LYS A 127 1.00 20.07 -1.88
CA LYS A 127 0.52 20.19 -3.26
C LYS A 127 0.35 18.81 -3.91
N LEU A 128 1.31 17.91 -3.68
CA LEU A 128 1.25 16.52 -4.15
C LEU A 128 0.13 15.75 -3.48
N GLN A 129 0.01 15.82 -2.15
CA GLN A 129 -1.05 15.17 -1.40
C GLN A 129 -2.43 15.63 -1.88
N LYS A 130 -2.63 16.95 -2.03
CA LYS A 130 -3.87 17.51 -2.57
C LYS A 130 -4.16 16.98 -3.96
N ARG A 131 -3.18 17.04 -4.88
CA ARG A 131 -3.37 16.59 -6.26
C ARG A 131 -3.67 15.10 -6.36
N LEU A 132 -2.99 14.26 -5.58
CA LEU A 132 -3.25 12.84 -5.51
C LEU A 132 -4.65 12.56 -4.95
N THR A 133 -5.06 13.29 -3.91
CA THR A 133 -6.39 13.14 -3.31
C THR A 133 -7.49 13.50 -4.31
N GLU A 134 -7.33 14.60 -5.05
CA GLU A 134 -8.25 15.00 -6.13
C GLU A 134 -8.37 13.92 -7.21
N LEU A 135 -7.24 13.37 -7.66
CA LEU A 135 -7.22 12.33 -8.69
C LEU A 135 -7.77 10.99 -8.20
N TRP A 136 -7.66 10.71 -6.90
CA TRP A 136 -8.15 9.49 -6.29
C TRP A 136 -9.65 9.56 -5.96
N ASN A 137 -10.21 10.76 -5.80
CA ASN A 137 -11.59 10.98 -5.38
C ASN A 137 -12.59 10.85 -6.54
N TYR A 138 -12.80 9.62 -7.01
CA TYR A 138 -13.83 9.25 -7.97
C TYR A 138 -14.48 7.92 -7.56
N GLU A 139 -15.73 7.71 -7.97
CA GLU A 139 -16.45 6.47 -7.66
C GLU A 139 -15.81 5.25 -8.33
N LYS A 140 -15.65 4.18 -7.55
CA LYS A 140 -15.03 2.93 -8.00
C LYS A 140 -16.01 1.79 -7.79
N PHE A 141 -16.24 1.02 -8.84
CA PHE A 141 -17.11 -0.16 -8.81
C PHE A 141 -16.29 -1.40 -9.16
N GLY A 142 -16.46 -2.46 -8.38
CA GLY A 142 -16.02 -3.80 -8.74
C GLY A 142 -17.00 -4.47 -9.70
N CYS A 143 -16.57 -5.56 -10.32
CA CYS A 143 -17.46 -6.39 -11.12
C CYS A 143 -18.56 -7.01 -10.24
N SER A 144 -19.79 -7.03 -10.77
CA SER A 144 -20.90 -7.69 -10.08
C SER A 144 -20.82 -9.21 -10.25
N SER A 145 -21.11 -9.94 -9.17
CA SER A 145 -21.19 -11.40 -9.12
C SER A 145 -22.55 -11.83 -8.58
N LYS A 146 -23.15 -12.89 -9.13
CA LYS A 146 -24.46 -13.38 -8.69
C LYS A 146 -24.30 -14.51 -7.68
N HIS A 147 -24.95 -14.38 -6.52
CA HIS A 147 -25.01 -15.41 -5.48
C HIS A 147 -26.44 -15.47 -4.93
N GLY A 148 -27.07 -16.64 -5.05
CA GLY A 148 -28.50 -16.78 -4.76
C GLY A 148 -29.36 -15.80 -5.58
N ASP A 149 -30.22 -15.07 -4.88
CA ASP A 149 -31.14 -14.09 -5.46
C ASP A 149 -30.55 -12.67 -5.63
N TYR A 150 -29.29 -12.47 -5.22
CA TYR A 150 -28.65 -11.16 -5.18
C TYR A 150 -27.41 -11.09 -6.09
N TYR A 151 -27.12 -9.88 -6.54
CA TYR A 151 -25.85 -9.49 -7.15
C TYR A 151 -25.03 -8.71 -6.12
N TYR A 152 -23.78 -9.11 -5.93
CA TYR A 152 -22.84 -8.50 -5.01
C TYR A 152 -21.76 -7.76 -5.79
N TYR A 153 -21.37 -6.59 -5.30
CA TYR A 153 -20.29 -5.82 -5.87
C TYR A 153 -19.68 -4.90 -4.83
N PHE A 154 -18.41 -4.58 -5.01
CA PHE A 154 -17.74 -3.57 -4.20
C PHE A 154 -17.95 -2.18 -4.78
N HIS A 155 -18.15 -1.21 -3.89
CA HIS A 155 -18.22 0.20 -4.25
C HIS A 155 -17.43 1.05 -3.26
N ASN A 156 -16.73 2.05 -3.79
CA ASN A 156 -16.05 3.07 -3.02
C ASN A 156 -16.43 4.44 -3.60
N SER A 157 -17.00 5.32 -2.77
CA SER A 157 -17.45 6.66 -3.18
C SER A 157 -16.32 7.61 -3.57
N GLY A 158 -15.06 7.24 -3.29
CA GLY A 158 -13.89 8.01 -3.67
C GLY A 158 -12.73 7.80 -2.72
N LEU A 159 -12.92 8.24 -1.48
CA LEU A 159 -11.88 8.33 -0.45
C LEU A 159 -12.17 7.47 0.78
N GLN A 160 -13.11 6.52 0.68
CA GLN A 160 -13.31 5.56 1.79
C GLN A 160 -12.04 4.71 1.95
N ASN A 161 -11.65 4.44 3.20
CA ASN A 161 -10.44 3.66 3.50
C ASN A 161 -10.53 2.24 2.90
N GLN A 162 -11.71 1.63 3.02
CA GLN A 162 -12.01 0.31 2.46
C GLN A 162 -13.26 0.38 1.57
N SER A 163 -13.27 -0.36 0.47
CA SER A 163 -14.47 -0.51 -0.36
C SER A 163 -15.57 -1.27 0.39
N VAL A 164 -16.82 -0.84 0.21
CA VAL A 164 -17.99 -1.42 0.86
C VAL A 164 -18.61 -2.47 -0.06
N LEU A 165 -19.02 -3.61 0.50
CA LEU A 165 -19.71 -4.66 -0.23
C LEU A 165 -21.21 -4.35 -0.23
N TYR A 166 -21.76 -4.13 -1.43
CA TYR A 166 -23.18 -3.91 -1.66
C TYR A 166 -23.84 -5.17 -2.23
N ARG A 167 -25.15 -5.27 -2.05
CA ARG A 167 -26.00 -6.24 -2.75
C ARG A 167 -27.21 -5.58 -3.41
N GLN A 168 -27.73 -6.18 -4.48
CA GLN A 168 -28.93 -5.73 -5.20
C GLN A 168 -29.66 -6.92 -5.84
N LYS A 169 -30.99 -6.90 -5.91
CA LYS A 169 -31.79 -8.01 -6.49
C LYS A 169 -31.71 -8.12 -8.01
N THR A 170 -31.49 -7.00 -8.69
CA THR A 170 -31.32 -6.94 -10.14
C THR A 170 -30.14 -6.02 -10.48
N LEU A 171 -29.55 -6.17 -11.67
CA LEU A 171 -28.39 -5.38 -12.09
C LEU A 171 -28.65 -3.87 -12.17
N LEU A 172 -29.92 -3.47 -12.29
CA LEU A 172 -30.37 -2.07 -12.32
C LEU A 172 -31.24 -1.72 -11.09
N GLY A 173 -31.26 -2.60 -10.09
CA GLY A 173 -32.08 -2.46 -8.91
C GLY A 173 -31.49 -1.46 -7.91
N LYS A 174 -32.25 -1.19 -6.85
CA LYS A 174 -31.72 -0.44 -5.71
C LYS A 174 -30.71 -1.32 -4.97
N SER A 175 -29.51 -0.78 -4.76
CA SER A 175 -28.46 -1.41 -3.97
C SER A 175 -28.56 -1.04 -2.49
N GLU A 176 -28.14 -1.99 -1.66
CA GLU A 176 -28.08 -1.86 -0.21
C GLU A 176 -26.71 -2.32 0.29
N VAL A 177 -26.24 -1.72 1.39
CA VAL A 177 -24.99 -2.12 2.02
C VAL A 177 -25.18 -3.50 2.64
N PHE A 178 -24.36 -4.45 2.23
CA PHE A 178 -24.31 -5.77 2.85
C PHE A 178 -23.27 -5.80 3.97
N LEU A 179 -22.03 -5.39 3.66
CA LEU A 179 -20.93 -5.38 4.62
C LEU A 179 -20.03 -4.16 4.39
N ASP A 180 -19.79 -3.40 5.47
CA ASP A 180 -18.95 -2.20 5.45
C ASP A 180 -17.69 -2.40 6.33
N PRO A 181 -16.52 -2.68 5.73
CA PRO A 181 -15.28 -2.87 6.49
C PRO A 181 -14.83 -1.62 7.25
N ASN A 182 -15.27 -0.42 6.84
CA ASN A 182 -14.91 0.83 7.53
C ASN A 182 -15.53 0.90 8.94
N LYS A 183 -16.52 0.06 9.26
CA LYS A 183 -17.11 -0.05 10.60
C LYS A 183 -16.35 -1.01 11.51
N LEU A 184 -15.35 -1.73 11.00
CA LEU A 184 -14.57 -2.71 11.79
C LEU A 184 -13.43 -2.04 12.57
N SER A 185 -12.98 -0.86 12.16
CA SER A 185 -11.94 -0.09 12.83
C SER A 185 -12.11 1.40 12.60
N GLU A 186 -11.93 2.22 13.64
CA GLU A 186 -12.05 3.69 13.55
C GLU A 186 -11.03 4.32 12.59
N ASP A 187 -9.84 3.74 12.48
CA ASP A 187 -8.75 4.26 11.65
C ASP A 187 -8.70 3.68 10.22
N GLY A 188 -9.60 2.75 9.91
CA GLY A 188 -9.70 2.06 8.62
C GLY A 188 -8.62 1.02 8.33
N THR A 189 -7.86 0.60 9.35
CA THR A 189 -6.75 -0.36 9.21
C THR A 189 -7.19 -1.82 9.19
N THR A 190 -8.45 -2.10 9.49
CA THR A 190 -9.04 -3.43 9.34
C THR A 190 -9.62 -3.59 7.94
N SER A 191 -9.17 -4.59 7.21
CA SER A 191 -9.63 -4.90 5.86
C SER A 191 -10.38 -6.22 5.82
N MET A 192 -11.28 -6.33 4.83
CA MET A 192 -11.90 -7.60 4.48
C MET A 192 -11.10 -8.23 3.33
N ASN A 193 -10.76 -9.50 3.47
CA ASN A 193 -10.17 -10.33 2.43
C ASN A 193 -10.96 -11.65 2.31
N ILE A 194 -10.49 -12.54 1.42
CA ILE A 194 -10.98 -13.93 1.23
C ILE A 194 -12.50 -14.03 1.30
N GLN A 195 -13.17 -14.05 0.15
CA GLN A 195 -14.63 -14.15 0.09
C GLN A 195 -15.05 -15.47 -0.52
N SER A 196 -15.96 -16.17 0.14
CA SER A 196 -16.56 -17.39 -0.39
C SER A 196 -18.02 -17.49 0.02
N PHE A 197 -18.89 -17.53 -0.97
CA PHE A 197 -20.31 -17.81 -0.76
C PHE A 197 -20.55 -19.32 -0.78
N THR A 198 -21.54 -19.77 -0.03
CA THR A 198 -22.07 -21.13 -0.20
C THR A 198 -22.66 -21.32 -1.60
N ASN A 199 -22.79 -22.56 -2.07
CA ASN A 199 -23.29 -22.86 -3.42
C ASN A 199 -24.71 -22.32 -3.68
N ASP A 200 -25.55 -22.28 -2.65
CA ASP A 200 -26.90 -21.71 -2.67
C ASP A 200 -26.92 -20.19 -2.44
N GLY A 201 -25.78 -19.59 -2.06
CA GLY A 201 -25.63 -18.16 -1.78
C GLY A 201 -26.25 -17.71 -0.46
N SER A 202 -26.59 -18.62 0.44
CA SER A 202 -27.25 -18.29 1.72
C SER A 202 -26.30 -17.75 2.79
N ILE A 203 -25.00 -18.05 2.71
CA ILE A 203 -23.98 -17.58 3.66
C ILE A 203 -22.78 -17.03 2.88
N LEU A 204 -22.24 -15.89 3.34
CA LEU A 204 -20.90 -15.41 2.98
C LEU A 204 -19.93 -15.72 4.11
N ALA A 205 -18.88 -16.49 3.82
CA ALA A 205 -17.68 -16.53 4.63
C ALA A 205 -16.70 -15.45 4.13
N TYR A 206 -16.15 -14.66 5.06
CA TYR A 206 -15.16 -13.63 4.76
C TYR A 206 -14.03 -13.61 5.77
N GLY A 207 -12.84 -13.25 5.32
CA GLY A 207 -11.68 -13.04 6.17
C GLY A 207 -11.54 -11.58 6.61
N VAL A 208 -11.10 -11.37 7.85
CA VAL A 208 -10.76 -10.06 8.39
C VAL A 208 -9.31 -10.05 8.81
N SER A 209 -8.56 -9.04 8.34
CA SER A 209 -7.17 -8.80 8.71
C SER A 209 -7.02 -7.43 9.34
N GLU A 210 -6.28 -7.36 10.44
CA GLU A 210 -6.05 -6.15 11.20
C GLU A 210 -4.67 -5.58 10.90
N LYS A 211 -4.59 -4.25 10.72
CA LYS A 211 -3.33 -3.50 10.56
C LYS A 211 -2.44 -4.02 9.42
N GLY A 212 -3.03 -4.65 8.41
CA GLY A 212 -2.32 -5.22 7.27
C GLY A 212 -1.53 -6.50 7.58
N SER A 213 -1.83 -7.18 8.69
CA SER A 213 -1.25 -8.50 8.99
C SER A 213 -1.76 -9.58 8.04
N ASP A 214 -0.92 -10.55 7.70
CA ASP A 214 -1.32 -11.76 6.96
C ASP A 214 -2.21 -12.69 7.78
N TRP A 215 -2.30 -12.50 9.10
CA TRP A 215 -3.26 -13.24 9.92
C TRP A 215 -4.70 -12.88 9.52
N VAL A 216 -5.53 -13.92 9.36
CA VAL A 216 -6.92 -13.79 8.96
C VAL A 216 -7.82 -14.44 10.00
N THR A 217 -8.83 -13.69 10.46
CA THR A 217 -9.95 -14.25 11.21
C THR A 217 -11.13 -14.48 10.27
N LEU A 218 -11.56 -15.74 10.11
CA LEU A 218 -12.73 -16.07 9.31
C LEU A 218 -14.02 -15.75 10.09
N LYS A 219 -14.95 -15.08 9.41
CA LYS A 219 -16.30 -14.76 9.89
C LYS A 219 -17.32 -15.22 8.86
N GLY A 220 -18.57 -15.37 9.27
CA GLY A 220 -19.67 -15.76 8.41
C GLY A 220 -20.91 -14.92 8.69
N ASP A 221 -21.53 -14.39 7.64
CA ASP A 221 -22.78 -13.64 7.71
C ASP A 221 -23.83 -14.26 6.78
N PHE A 222 -25.11 -14.23 7.20
CA PHE A 222 -26.22 -14.69 6.37
C PHE A 222 -26.42 -13.72 5.20
N ALA A 223 -26.39 -14.28 3.98
CA ALA A 223 -26.45 -13.54 2.74
C ALA A 223 -27.88 -13.40 2.17
N VAL A 224 -28.81 -14.23 2.65
CA VAL A 224 -30.27 -14.18 2.38
C VAL A 224 -31.00 -13.11 3.18
#